data_AF-A0AAP9SZR6-F1
#
_entry.id   AF-A0AAP9SZR6-F1
#
_cell.length_a   1.000
_cell.length_b   1.000
_cell.length_c   1.000
_cell.angle_alpha   90.00
_cell.angle_beta   90.00
_cell.angle_gamma   90.00
#
_symmetry.space_group_name_H-M   'P 1'
#
loop_
_entity.id
_entity.type
_entity.pdbx_description
1 polymer ?
#
loop_
_entity_poly.entity_id
_entity_poly.type
_entity_poly.pdbx_seq_one_letter_code
_entity_poly.pdbx_strand_id
1 'polypeptide(L)'
;MKAHEAVQLVEASALFDAKWYVERYPDVKAVNINPAAHYCKYGWQMLRDPSSQFSTAGYLAKHEDIKREGMNPLLHYLRFGKKEGRVISSSSVSAVASQPKVASVPVTPKTPSNAAGVNSDRVSKQLEKTQALLEHYFNRCKELEYSLPDQNTQHALETK
;
A
#
# COMPACT_ATOMS: atom_id res chain seq x y z
N MET A 1 -16.67 -11.93 -1.46
CA MET A 1 -16.43 -11.22 -0.18
C MET A 1 -16.44 -9.75 -0.50
N LYS A 2 -17.20 -8.97 0.26
CA LYS A 2 -17.27 -7.52 0.03
C LYS A 2 -16.01 -6.88 0.61
N ALA A 3 -15.59 -5.74 0.04
CA ALA A 3 -14.36 -5.06 0.46
C ALA A 3 -14.33 -4.75 1.97
N HIS A 4 -15.47 -4.35 2.55
CA HIS A 4 -15.57 -4.06 3.99
C HIS A 4 -15.37 -5.29 4.87
N GLU A 5 -15.81 -6.48 4.44
CA GLU A 5 -15.63 -7.72 5.22
C GLU A 5 -14.15 -8.11 5.28
N ALA A 6 -13.41 -7.91 4.18
CA ALA A 6 -11.97 -8.16 4.15
C ALA A 6 -11.22 -7.22 5.11
N VAL A 7 -11.60 -5.95 5.14
CA VAL A 7 -11.02 -4.96 6.06
C VAL A 7 -11.30 -5.34 7.51
N GLN A 8 -12.55 -5.66 7.87
CA GLN A 8 -12.90 -6.08 9.22
C GLN A 8 -12.16 -7.34 9.65
N LEU A 9 -12.00 -8.31 8.75
CA LEU A 9 -11.27 -9.55 9.04
C LEU A 9 -9.78 -9.29 9.31
N VAL A 10 -9.16 -8.39 8.55
CA VAL A 10 -7.77 -7.99 8.77
C VAL A 10 -7.64 -7.18 10.07
N GLU A 11 -8.53 -6.23 10.30
CA GLU A 11 -8.52 -5.37 11.48
C GLU A 11 -8.72 -6.14 12.79
N ALA A 12 -9.56 -7.18 12.79
CA ALA A 12 -9.79 -8.04 13.94
C ALA A 12 -8.68 -9.11 14.15
N SER A 13 -7.70 -9.19 13.24
CA SER A 13 -6.64 -10.19 13.30
C SER A 13 -5.51 -9.78 14.24
N ALA A 14 -5.01 -10.72 15.04
CA ALA A 14 -3.79 -10.53 15.83
C ALA A 14 -2.52 -10.31 14.97
N LEU A 15 -2.58 -10.61 13.66
CA LEU A 15 -1.48 -10.42 12.72
C LEU A 15 -1.50 -9.06 12.02
N PHE A 16 -2.45 -8.19 12.37
CA PHE A 16 -2.48 -6.80 11.95
C PHE A 16 -2.38 -5.90 13.18
N ASP A 17 -1.44 -4.95 13.17
CA ASP A 17 -1.31 -3.95 14.23
C ASP A 17 -1.41 -2.57 13.61
N ALA A 18 -2.58 -1.93 13.78
CA ALA A 18 -2.87 -0.62 13.20
C ALA A 18 -1.88 0.46 13.66
N LYS A 19 -1.48 0.44 14.94
CA LYS A 19 -0.57 1.43 15.52
C LYS A 19 0.84 1.23 14.97
N TRP A 20 1.33 -0.01 15.00
CA TRP A 20 2.62 -0.35 14.42
C TRP A 20 2.66 -0.01 12.93
N TYR A 21 1.58 -0.28 12.19
CA TYR A 21 1.49 -0.03 10.76
C TYR A 21 1.61 1.47 10.43
N VAL A 22 0.89 2.36 11.13
CA VAL A 22 0.98 3.81 10.88
C VAL A 22 2.29 4.43 11.37
N GLU A 23 2.90 3.87 12.41
CA GLU A 23 4.23 4.27 12.87
C GLU A 23 5.31 3.86 11.86
N ARG A 24 5.16 2.67 11.27
CA ARG A 24 6.08 2.14 10.26
C ARG A 24 5.94 2.84 8.90
N TYR A 25 4.72 3.25 8.57
CA TYR A 25 4.36 3.83 7.27
C TYR A 25 3.74 5.23 7.44
N PRO A 26 4.58 6.28 7.56
CA PRO A 26 4.12 7.65 7.80
C PRO A 26 3.24 8.23 6.69
N ASP A 27 3.36 7.73 5.47
CA ASP A 27 2.50 8.10 4.34
C ASP A 27 1.04 7.70 4.58
N VAL A 28 0.80 6.55 5.22
CA VAL A 28 -0.54 6.09 5.62
C VAL A 28 -1.13 7.04 6.68
N LYS A 29 -0.29 7.50 7.61
CA LYS A 29 -0.68 8.50 8.60
C LYS A 29 -1.03 9.84 7.96
N ALA A 30 -0.27 10.26 6.94
CA ALA A 30 -0.49 11.54 6.26
C ALA A 30 -1.81 11.57 5.48
N VAL A 31 -2.22 10.46 4.86
CA VAL A 31 -3.49 10.36 4.12
C VAL A 31 -4.71 10.10 5.00
N ASN A 32 -4.50 9.80 6.29
CA ASN A 32 -5.55 9.56 7.28
C ASN A 32 -6.62 8.54 6.84
N ILE A 33 -6.19 7.46 6.19
CA ILE A 33 -7.04 6.33 5.77
C ILE A 33 -6.98 5.25 6.86
N ASN A 34 -8.06 4.48 7.04
CA ASN A 34 -8.03 3.31 7.93
C ASN A 34 -6.84 2.38 7.55
N PRO A 35 -5.95 2.03 8.50
CA PRO A 35 -4.75 1.25 8.20
C PRO A 35 -5.02 -0.13 7.60
N ALA A 36 -6.03 -0.84 8.08
CA ALA A 36 -6.41 -2.15 7.56
C ALA A 36 -6.97 -2.03 6.13
N ALA A 37 -7.78 -0.99 5.87
CA ALA A 37 -8.26 -0.68 4.53
C ALA A 37 -7.10 -0.35 3.57
N HIS A 38 -6.14 0.46 4.02
CA HIS A 38 -4.94 0.75 3.25
C HIS A 38 -4.14 -0.52 2.95
N TYR A 39 -3.93 -1.37 3.96
CA TYR A 39 -3.22 -2.63 3.76
C TYR A 39 -3.94 -3.52 2.73
N CYS A 40 -5.25 -3.72 2.88
CA CYS A 40 -6.07 -4.55 2.00
C CYS A 40 -6.05 -4.07 0.55
N LYS A 41 -6.09 -2.75 0.33
CA LYS A 41 -6.19 -2.14 -1.00
C LYS A 41 -4.84 -1.94 -1.68
N TYR A 42 -3.81 -1.52 -0.94
CA TYR A 42 -2.53 -1.09 -1.50
C TYR A 42 -1.32 -1.73 -0.81
N GLY A 43 -1.34 -1.82 0.52
CA GLY A 43 -0.16 -2.15 1.30
C GLY A 43 0.47 -3.49 0.94
N TRP A 44 -0.33 -4.54 0.75
CA TRP A 44 0.20 -5.86 0.41
C TRP A 44 0.88 -5.92 -0.97
N GLN A 45 0.38 -5.15 -1.95
CA GLN A 45 0.99 -5.06 -3.29
C GLN A 45 2.32 -4.32 -3.24
N MET A 46 2.45 -3.37 -2.32
CA MET A 46 3.70 -2.68 -2.00
C MET A 46 4.63 -3.49 -1.09
N LEU A 47 4.32 -4.77 -0.85
CA LEU A 47 5.08 -5.66 0.05
C LEU A 47 5.25 -5.11 1.47
N ARG A 48 4.30 -4.28 1.93
CA ARG A 48 4.31 -3.76 3.30
C ARG A 48 3.88 -4.84 4.27
N ASP A 49 4.49 -4.87 5.43
CA ASP A 49 4.15 -5.81 6.48
C ASP A 49 2.96 -5.27 7.30
N PRO A 50 1.94 -6.07 7.61
CA PRO A 50 0.79 -5.66 8.41
C PRO A 50 1.09 -5.56 9.91
N SER A 51 2.13 -6.23 10.38
CA SER A 51 2.59 -6.23 11.78
C SER A 51 4.02 -6.77 11.86
N SER A 52 4.61 -6.70 13.06
CA SER A 52 5.89 -7.36 13.34
C SER A 52 5.84 -8.90 13.23
N GLN A 53 4.64 -9.50 13.33
CA GLN A 53 4.45 -10.95 13.37
C GLN A 53 4.20 -11.56 11.99
N PHE A 54 4.00 -10.75 10.95
CA PHE A 54 3.71 -11.26 9.61
C PHE A 54 4.50 -10.47 8.56
N SER A 55 5.30 -11.18 7.78
CA SER A 55 5.99 -10.64 6.61
C SER A 55 5.21 -10.95 5.33
N THR A 56 4.77 -9.90 4.64
CA THR A 56 4.05 -10.01 3.36
C THR A 56 4.96 -10.60 2.28
N ALA A 57 6.17 -10.04 2.16
CA ALA A 57 7.17 -10.55 1.22
C ALA A 57 7.59 -11.99 1.58
N GLY A 58 7.81 -12.27 2.86
CA GLY A 58 8.18 -13.61 3.33
C GLY A 58 7.10 -14.66 3.07
N TYR A 59 5.83 -14.28 3.19
CA TYR A 59 4.72 -15.17 2.86
C TYR A 59 4.65 -15.44 1.35
N LEU A 60 4.71 -14.40 0.52
CA LEU A 60 4.67 -14.53 -0.94
C LEU A 60 5.87 -15.30 -1.52
N ALA A 61 7.04 -15.22 -0.88
CA ALA A 61 8.23 -15.96 -1.30
C ALA A 61 8.10 -17.47 -1.02
N LYS A 62 7.38 -17.86 0.04
CA LYS A 62 7.16 -19.27 0.40
C LYS A 62 5.97 -19.90 -0.32
N HIS A 63 5.03 -19.08 -0.79
CA HIS A 63 3.75 -19.49 -1.34
C HIS A 63 3.56 -18.90 -2.75
N GLU A 64 4.26 -19.48 -3.73
CA GLU A 64 4.30 -18.98 -5.11
C GLU A 64 2.93 -19.02 -5.81
N ASP A 65 2.06 -19.94 -5.41
CA ASP A 65 0.66 -20.02 -5.85
C ASP A 65 -0.11 -18.73 -5.55
N ILE A 66 0.04 -18.23 -4.32
CA ILE A 66 -0.60 -16.98 -3.87
C ILE A 66 -0.03 -15.77 -4.61
N LYS A 67 1.28 -15.79 -4.85
CA LYS A 67 1.97 -14.75 -5.62
C LYS A 67 1.49 -14.71 -7.06
N ARG A 68 1.41 -15.87 -7.72
CA ARG A 68 0.97 -16.00 -9.12
C ARG A 68 -0.49 -15.57 -9.29
N GLU A 69 -1.34 -15.89 -8.32
CA GLU A 69 -2.76 -15.53 -8.34
C GLU A 69 -3.02 -14.09 -7.89
N GLY A 70 -1.98 -13.36 -7.44
CA GLY A 70 -2.12 -11.96 -7.03
C GLY A 70 -3.07 -11.80 -5.85
N MET A 71 -3.07 -12.75 -4.91
CA MET A 71 -3.94 -12.71 -3.75
C MET A 71 -3.30 -11.97 -2.56
N ASN A 72 -4.13 -11.27 -1.79
CA ASN A 72 -3.67 -10.62 -0.56
C ASN A 72 -3.15 -11.69 0.44
N PRO A 73 -1.87 -11.64 0.85
CA PRO A 73 -1.23 -12.69 1.64
C PRO A 73 -1.85 -12.89 3.01
N LEU A 74 -2.08 -11.80 3.74
CA LEU A 74 -2.64 -11.88 5.08
C LEU A 74 -4.10 -12.34 5.02
N LEU A 75 -4.88 -11.80 4.08
CA LEU A 75 -6.27 -12.22 3.92
C LEU A 75 -6.36 -13.71 3.55
N HIS A 76 -5.52 -14.18 2.63
CA HIS A 76 -5.43 -15.60 2.29
C HIS A 76 -5.08 -16.44 3.53
N TYR A 77 -4.07 -16.02 4.29
CA TYR A 77 -3.66 -16.75 5.48
C TYR A 77 -4.79 -16.87 6.52
N LEU A 78 -5.52 -15.78 6.77
CA LEU A 78 -6.62 -15.76 7.74
C LEU A 78 -7.79 -16.64 7.32
N ARG A 79 -8.07 -16.75 6.01
CA ARG A 79 -9.20 -17.54 5.50
C ARG A 79 -8.88 -19.02 5.31
N PHE A 80 -7.70 -19.31 4.75
CA PHE A 80 -7.33 -20.64 4.29
C PHE A 80 -5.99 -21.08 4.88
N GLY A 81 -4.96 -20.24 4.78
CA GLY A 81 -3.60 -20.63 5.12
C GLY A 81 -3.42 -21.18 6.54
N LYS A 82 -4.15 -20.66 7.54
CA LYS A 82 -4.13 -21.19 8.90
C LYS A 82 -4.67 -22.62 8.99
N LYS A 83 -5.74 -22.94 8.27
CA LYS A 83 -6.34 -24.29 8.22
C LYS A 83 -5.51 -25.26 7.38
N GLU A 84 -4.86 -24.74 6.34
CA GLU A 84 -3.94 -25.47 5.49
C GLU A 84 -2.57 -25.73 6.15
N GLY A 85 -2.33 -25.20 7.36
CA GLY A 85 -1.05 -25.35 8.05
C GLY A 85 0.11 -24.58 7.41
N ARG A 86 -0.19 -23.55 6.61
CA ARG A 86 0.85 -22.74 5.97
C ARG A 86 1.67 -21.99 7.02
N VAL A 87 2.98 -21.95 6.80
CA VAL A 87 3.90 -21.22 7.68
C VAL A 87 3.93 -19.73 7.33
N ILE A 88 3.92 -18.90 8.37
CA ILE A 88 4.17 -17.45 8.27
C ILE A 88 5.61 -17.16 8.69
N SER A 89 6.11 -16.00 8.27
CA SER A 89 7.40 -15.49 8.74
C SER A 89 7.13 -14.20 9.51
N SER A 90 7.85 -13.97 10.60
CA SER A 90 7.85 -12.66 11.25
C SER A 90 8.49 -11.62 10.34
N SER A 91 8.11 -10.36 10.54
CA SER A 91 8.74 -9.25 9.83
C SER A 91 10.22 -9.18 10.22
N SER A 92 11.10 -9.19 9.22
CA SER A 92 12.55 -9.05 9.42
C SER A 92 12.99 -7.59 9.56
N VAL A 93 12.08 -6.63 9.33
CA VAL A 93 12.38 -5.23 9.59
C VAL A 93 12.36 -4.98 11.09
N SER A 94 13.57 -5.00 11.66
CA SER A 94 13.84 -4.56 13.02
C SER A 94 13.11 -3.23 13.31
N ALA A 95 12.58 -3.10 14.53
CA ALA A 95 11.80 -1.98 15.03
C ALA A 95 12.65 -0.69 15.17
N VAL A 96 13.37 -0.33 14.12
CA VAL A 96 14.11 0.92 14.04
C VAL A 96 13.17 1.92 13.38
N ALA A 97 12.68 2.86 14.18
CA ALA A 97 12.38 4.19 13.71
C ALA A 97 13.61 4.68 12.93
N SER A 98 13.57 4.50 11.62
CA SER A 98 14.58 4.99 10.72
C SER A 98 13.82 5.54 9.53
N GLN A 99 13.63 6.86 9.63
CA GLN A 99 13.72 7.76 8.49
C GLN A 99 14.70 7.18 7.44
N PRO A 100 14.50 7.45 6.15
CA PRO A 100 15.63 7.43 5.24
C PRO A 100 16.65 8.43 5.79
N LYS A 101 17.66 7.92 6.51
CA LYS A 101 18.91 8.62 6.73
C LYS A 101 19.53 8.66 5.34
N VAL A 102 19.17 9.69 4.57
CA VAL A 102 19.91 10.11 3.39
C VAL A 102 21.38 10.09 3.80
N ALA A 103 22.11 9.14 3.24
CA ALA A 103 23.54 9.03 3.45
C ALA A 103 24.11 10.41 3.12
N SER A 104 24.71 11.04 4.12
CA SER A 104 25.57 12.21 3.95
C SER A 104 26.75 11.76 3.09
N VAL A 105 26.55 11.74 1.78
CA VAL A 105 27.65 11.82 0.83
C VAL A 105 28.39 13.12 1.17
N PRO A 106 29.71 13.11 1.39
CA PRO A 106 30.47 14.34 1.46
C PRO A 106 30.43 14.94 0.05
N VAL A 107 29.46 15.82 -0.20
CA VAL A 107 29.47 16.67 -1.38
C VAL A 107 30.52 17.73 -1.09
N THR A 108 31.77 17.45 -1.44
CA THR A 108 32.76 18.53 -1.59
C THR A 108 32.16 19.56 -2.55
N PRO A 109 32.09 20.85 -2.18
CA PRO A 109 31.58 21.88 -3.06
C PRO A 109 32.63 22.11 -4.14
N LYS A 110 32.57 21.34 -5.23
CA LYS A 110 33.27 21.71 -6.45
C LYS A 110 32.36 22.68 -7.18
N THR A 111 32.55 23.95 -6.89
CA THR A 111 32.00 25.09 -7.60
C THR A 111 32.12 24.89 -9.11
N PRO A 112 31.03 24.85 -9.89
CA PRO A 112 31.02 25.37 -11.23
C PRO A 112 30.67 26.85 -11.12
N SER A 113 31.67 27.66 -11.46
CA SER A 113 31.48 29.07 -11.77
C SER A 113 30.45 29.20 -12.92
N ASN A 114 29.56 30.20 -12.79
CA ASN A 114 28.61 30.74 -13.79
C ASN A 114 27.42 29.89 -14.27
N ALA A 115 26.20 30.29 -13.82
CA ALA A 115 25.18 30.98 -14.63
C ALA A 115 23.84 31.00 -13.87
N ALA A 116 23.54 32.12 -13.20
CA ALA A 116 22.24 32.39 -12.60
C ALA A 116 21.18 32.52 -13.72
N GLY A 117 20.11 31.72 -13.65
CA GLY A 117 18.88 31.96 -14.44
C GLY A 117 18.14 30.73 -14.99
N VAL A 118 18.79 29.58 -15.24
CA VAL A 118 18.19 28.51 -16.07
C VAL A 118 17.64 27.31 -15.27
N ASN A 119 17.99 27.20 -13.99
CA ASN A 119 17.65 26.03 -13.17
C ASN A 119 16.22 26.07 -12.58
N SER A 120 15.66 27.26 -12.37
CA SER A 120 14.33 27.42 -11.76
C SER A 120 13.24 26.89 -12.70
N ASP A 121 13.24 27.32 -13.96
CA ASP A 121 12.21 26.94 -14.93
C ASP A 121 12.19 25.44 -15.24
N ARG A 122 13.35 24.78 -15.24
CA ARG A 122 13.44 23.34 -15.50
C ARG A 122 12.91 22.52 -14.33
N VAL A 123 13.20 22.94 -13.09
CA VAL A 123 12.69 22.29 -11.89
C VAL A 123 11.20 22.51 -11.75
N SER A 124 10.70 23.72 -12.01
CA SER A 124 9.26 24.01 -12.01
C SER A 124 8.50 23.19 -13.05
N LYS A 125 9.00 23.13 -14.29
CA LYS A 125 8.40 22.29 -15.34
C LYS A 125 8.43 20.80 -15.00
N GLN A 126 9.47 20.33 -14.31
CA GLN A 126 9.54 18.94 -13.85
C GLN A 126 8.55 18.67 -12.71
N LEU A 127 8.36 19.63 -11.82
CA LEU A 127 7.41 19.54 -10.72
C LEU A 127 5.97 19.53 -11.23
N GLU A 128 5.63 20.41 -12.17
CA GLU A 128 4.31 20.45 -12.82
C GLU A 128 3.99 19.14 -13.55
N LYS A 129 4.95 18.58 -14.29
CA LYS A 129 4.80 17.27 -14.94
C LYS A 129 4.57 16.14 -13.94
N THR A 130 5.27 16.20 -12.82
CA THR A 130 5.13 15.20 -11.75
C THR A 130 3.77 15.32 -11.08
N GLN A 131 3.31 16.56 -10.83
CA GLN A 131 2.00 16.82 -10.25
C GLN A 131 0.87 16.38 -11.19
N ALA A 132 0.95 16.70 -12.47
CA ALA A 132 -0.03 16.26 -13.46
C ALA A 132 -0.11 14.73 -13.58
N LEU A 133 1.04 14.03 -13.48
CA LEU A 133 1.08 12.58 -13.48
C LEU A 133 0.43 11.99 -12.23
N LEU A 134 0.68 12.57 -11.05
CA LEU A 134 0.06 12.15 -9.80
C LEU A 134 -1.45 12.40 -9.79
N GLU A 135 -1.90 13.56 -10.29
CA GLU A 135 -3.32 13.88 -10.44
C GLU A 135 -4.01 12.93 -11.43
N HIS A 136 -3.33 12.59 -12.54
CA HIS A 136 -3.83 11.59 -13.48
C HIS A 136 -4.03 10.22 -12.80
N TYR A 137 -3.01 9.72 -12.09
CA TYR A 137 -3.13 8.44 -11.38
C TYR A 137 -4.19 8.49 -10.28
N PHE A 138 -4.31 9.59 -9.55
CA PHE A 138 -5.33 9.78 -8.51
C PHE A 138 -6.75 9.77 -9.10
N ASN A 139 -6.98 10.51 -10.19
CA ASN A 139 -8.28 10.54 -10.88
C ASN A 139 -8.60 9.18 -11.51
N ARG A 140 -7.62 8.50 -12.09
CA ARG A 140 -7.79 7.15 -12.63
C ARG A 140 -8.15 6.15 -11.54
N CYS A 141 -7.52 6.24 -10.36
CA CYS A 141 -7.89 5.44 -9.20
C CYS A 141 -9.33 5.72 -8.74
N LYS A 142 -9.78 6.99 -8.75
CA LYS A 142 -11.16 7.35 -8.44
C LYS A 142 -12.16 6.81 -9.46
N GLU A 143 -11.89 6.94 -10.75
CA GLU A 143 -12.75 6.39 -11.81
C GLU A 143 -12.92 4.87 -11.70
N LEU A 144 -11.81 4.17 -11.41
CA LEU A 144 -11.83 2.72 -11.20
C LEU A 144 -12.60 2.32 -9.94
N GLU A 145 -12.70 3.21 -8.94
CA GLU A 145 -13.48 3.00 -7.72
C GLU A 145 -14.98 3.34 -7.90
N TYR A 146 -15.32 4.23 -8.84
CA TYR A 146 -16.71 4.53 -9.24
C TYR A 146 -17.27 3.63 -10.34
N SER A 147 -16.45 2.77 -10.95
CA SER A 147 -16.86 1.83 -12.01
C SER A 147 -17.16 0.42 -11.49
N LEU A 148 -17.79 0.32 -10.31
CA LEU A 148 -18.56 -0.88 -9.94
C LEU A 148 -20.03 -0.61 -10.28
N PRO A 149 -20.62 -1.26 -11.30
CA PRO A 149 -22.05 -1.17 -11.52
C PRO A 149 -22.78 -1.74 -10.30
N ASP A 150 -23.70 -0.96 -9.74
CA ASP A 150 -24.69 -1.41 -8.78
C ASP A 150 -25.54 -2.50 -9.43
N GLN A 151 -25.22 -3.77 -9.16
CA GLN A 151 -26.02 -4.91 -9.60
C GLN A 151 -27.22 -5.16 -8.68
N ASN A 152 -27.84 -4.10 -8.16
CA ASN A 152 -29.07 -4.23 -7.39
C ASN A 152 -30.09 -3.14 -7.73
N THR A 153 -30.52 -3.09 -9.00
CA THR A 153 -31.82 -2.52 -9.35
C THR A 153 -32.41 -3.26 -10.55
N GLN A 154 -33.02 -4.43 -10.31
CA GLN A 154 -34.14 -4.95 -11.08
C GLN A 154 -34.73 -6.19 -10.38
N HIS A 155 -35.47 -5.93 -9.29
CA HIS A 155 -36.56 -6.81 -8.86
C HIS A 155 -37.77 -5.92 -8.58
N ALA A 156 -38.28 -5.31 -9.64
CA ALA A 156 -39.59 -4.68 -9.64
C ALA A 156 -40.23 -4.99 -11.00
N LEU A 157 -41.44 -5.55 -10.93
CA LEU A 157 -42.33 -5.95 -12.03
C LEU A 157 -42.23 -7.41 -12.50
N GLU A 158 -42.53 -8.35 -11.60
CA GLU A 158 -43.24 -9.59 -11.96
C GLU A 158 -44.20 -9.97 -10.84
N THR A 159 -45.30 -9.22 -10.79
CA THR A 159 -46.58 -9.65 -10.21
C THR A 159 -47.68 -9.01 -11.05
N LYS A 160 -48.06 -9.70 -12.13
CA LYS A 160 -49.45 -9.94 -12.55
C LYS A 160 -49.47 -10.83 -13.79
#